data_AF-A0A521ISQ4-F1
#
_entry.id   AF-A0A521ISQ4-F1
#
_cell.length_a   1.000
_cell.length_b   1.000
_cell.length_c   1.000
_cell.angle_alpha   90.00
_cell.angle_beta   90.00
_cell.angle_gamma   90.00
#
_symmetry.space_group_name_H-M   'P 1'
#
loop_
_entity.id
_entity.type
_entity.pdbx_description
1 polymer ?
#
loop_
_entity_poly.entity_id
_entity_poly.type
_entity_poly.pdbx_seq_one_letter_code
_entity_poly.pdbx_strand_id
1 'polypeptide(L)'
;MDLTLVVVVIFGLIFIGAVTVLGLSLNEFVKKEEDINTLFKGKHRLIAISVLSGAVSVLMLFLPLMVLSNSVLHSLLIGLGSFLFALMLLTFIAAFVLHYYKFNVLQREWIKESKIVTIISGVLSIVFLFVLLEGLTLAEIIKFPLPRGIPFGDSPVIAFYAIFILTGALLVLAITDHEFYKKYGRHGILENVFYVAFPAGIIGARIWYVIGEWNNPESGFAENPLTIFAIRDGGLAIMGGALFGIIAGVWFFVKRRKAYDIGFAADIIIPTILVAQAIGRWGNFFNQEVYGGVITDISKWWFLPEFIKRQMFILGEYRQPFFLIESALNLTGYFVIRYGVGEGLKKYRKPFDMAFMYIVWYGLVRFIMEPLRDPMFRMGAGGKWSEYNALIFFVVGVALIVLNHIFDFHKLLTRKKGTAEVVSNEPSESVEKNEE
;
A
#
# COMPACT_ATOMS: atom_id res chain seq x y z
N MET A 1 -4.47 16.69 -38.78
CA MET A 1 -4.22 16.15 -37.43
C MET A 1 -5.56 16.15 -36.72
N ASP A 2 -6.03 15.01 -36.25
CA ASP A 2 -7.30 14.90 -35.50
C ASP A 2 -7.30 15.92 -34.35
N LEU A 3 -8.37 16.70 -34.19
CA LEU A 3 -8.51 17.70 -33.12
C LEU A 3 -8.23 17.07 -31.75
N THR A 4 -8.62 15.81 -31.57
CA THR A 4 -8.33 15.03 -30.35
C THR A 4 -6.82 14.85 -30.16
N LEU A 5 -6.09 14.49 -31.21
CA LEU A 5 -4.64 14.33 -31.17
C LEU A 5 -3.92 15.65 -30.89
N VAL A 6 -4.40 16.76 -31.46
CA VAL A 6 -3.88 18.11 -31.20
C VAL A 6 -4.03 18.46 -29.71
N VAL A 7 -5.21 18.26 -29.15
CA VAL A 7 -5.52 18.52 -27.73
C VAL A 7 -4.64 17.66 -26.82
N VAL A 8 -4.54 16.36 -27.09
CA VAL A 8 -3.73 15.43 -26.30
C VAL A 8 -2.25 15.82 -26.30
N VAL A 9 -1.70 16.20 -27.45
CA VAL A 9 -0.29 16.59 -27.55
C VAL A 9 -0.03 17.90 -26.82
N ILE A 10 -0.82 18.95 -27.08
CA ILE A 10 -0.59 20.29 -26.51
C ILE A 10 -0.74 20.25 -24.98
N PHE A 11 -1.88 19.76 -24.48
CA PHE A 11 -2.16 19.75 -23.05
C PHE A 11 -1.44 18.61 -22.33
N GLY A 12 -1.02 17.56 -23.03
CA GLY A 12 -0.09 16.57 -22.49
C GLY A 12 1.27 17.21 -22.18
N LEU A 13 1.83 17.97 -23.13
CA LEU A 13 3.10 18.66 -22.94
C LEU A 13 3.02 19.75 -21.85
N ILE A 14 1.94 20.52 -21.80
CA ILE A 14 1.73 21.53 -20.74
C ILE A 14 1.66 20.85 -19.37
N PHE A 15 0.97 19.70 -19.26
CA PHE A 15 0.91 18.95 -18.01
C PHE A 15 2.29 18.44 -17.57
N ILE A 16 3.08 17.87 -18.49
CA ILE A 16 4.45 17.44 -18.22
C ILE A 16 5.32 18.61 -17.76
N GLY A 17 5.21 19.77 -18.43
CA GLY A 17 5.90 21.00 -18.03
C GLY A 17 5.53 21.44 -16.62
N ALA A 18 4.23 21.47 -16.29
CA ALA A 18 3.72 21.83 -14.98
C ALA A 18 4.25 20.90 -13.87
N VAL A 19 4.21 19.58 -14.09
CA VAL A 19 4.74 18.57 -13.15
C VAL A 19 6.26 18.70 -12.99
N THR A 20 6.98 18.98 -14.08
CA THR A 20 8.43 19.17 -14.05
C THR A 20 8.82 20.40 -13.24
N VAL A 21 8.16 21.54 -13.47
CA VAL A 21 8.40 22.78 -12.69
C VAL A 21 8.03 22.57 -11.23
N LEU A 22 6.96 21.84 -10.93
CA LEU A 22 6.60 21.46 -9.56
C LEU A 22 7.72 20.64 -8.91
N GLY A 23 8.17 19.58 -9.58
CA GLY A 23 9.24 18.71 -9.11
C GLY A 23 10.56 19.43 -8.88
N LEU A 24 10.99 20.27 -9.83
CA LEU A 24 12.20 21.10 -9.69
C LEU A 24 12.08 22.08 -8.52
N SER A 25 10.92 22.75 -8.42
CA SER A 25 10.65 23.66 -7.32
C SER A 25 10.76 22.94 -5.98
N LEU A 26 10.19 21.75 -5.86
CA LEU A 26 10.21 20.92 -4.65
C LEU A 26 11.59 20.31 -4.35
N ASN A 27 12.34 19.87 -5.36
CA ASN A 27 13.66 19.25 -5.19
C ASN A 27 14.68 20.21 -4.54
N GLU A 28 14.59 21.50 -4.85
CA GLU A 28 15.41 22.50 -4.19
C GLU A 28 15.10 22.63 -2.69
N PHE A 29 13.84 22.40 -2.28
CA PHE A 29 13.50 22.28 -0.86
C PHE A 29 14.15 21.06 -0.24
N VAL A 30 14.27 19.94 -0.96
CA VAL A 30 14.88 18.71 -0.43
C VAL A 30 16.40 18.85 -0.24
N LYS A 31 17.10 19.58 -1.13
CA LYS A 31 18.58 19.59 -1.16
C LYS A 31 19.28 20.67 -0.34
N LYS A 32 18.66 21.82 -0.09
CA LYS A 32 19.35 22.98 0.54
C LYS A 32 19.03 23.09 2.02
N GLU A 33 20.04 23.15 2.89
CA GLU A 33 19.90 23.54 4.32
C GLU A 33 19.81 25.08 4.49
N GLU A 34 19.01 25.74 3.66
CA GLU A 34 18.80 27.19 3.73
C GLU A 34 17.52 27.53 4.53
N ASP A 35 17.52 28.70 5.17
CA ASP A 35 16.37 29.26 5.90
C ASP A 35 15.14 29.42 4.98
N ILE A 36 13.98 29.02 5.50
CA ILE A 36 12.71 28.91 4.78
C ILE A 36 12.20 30.26 4.30
N ASN A 37 12.43 31.33 5.05
CA ASN A 37 12.03 32.67 4.62
C ASN A 37 12.74 33.09 3.33
N THR A 38 13.98 32.64 3.16
CA THR A 38 14.80 32.85 1.96
C THR A 38 14.34 31.93 0.83
N LEU A 39 14.02 30.67 1.14
CA LEU A 39 13.55 29.68 0.17
C LEU A 39 12.15 29.98 -0.39
N PHE A 40 11.22 30.46 0.45
CA PHE A 40 9.84 30.74 0.07
C PHE A 40 9.66 32.07 -0.66
N LYS A 41 10.64 32.97 -0.62
CA LYS A 41 10.58 34.29 -1.26
C LYS A 41 10.42 34.12 -2.78
N GLY A 42 9.18 34.26 -3.27
CA GLY A 42 8.79 34.08 -4.68
C GLY A 42 8.47 32.64 -5.11
N LYS A 43 9.01 31.59 -4.46
CA LYS A 43 8.85 30.19 -4.92
C LYS A 43 7.49 29.54 -4.63
N HIS A 44 6.77 29.99 -3.60
CA HIS A 44 5.39 29.55 -3.36
C HIS A 44 4.48 29.85 -4.57
N ARG A 45 4.78 30.93 -5.31
CA ARG A 45 4.06 31.27 -6.54
C ARG A 45 4.33 30.26 -7.64
N LEU A 46 5.57 29.79 -7.79
CA LEU A 46 5.90 28.75 -8.77
C LEU A 46 5.16 27.44 -8.47
N ILE A 47 5.12 27.02 -7.20
CA ILE A 47 4.35 25.84 -6.78
C ILE A 47 2.87 26.02 -7.13
N ALA A 48 2.27 27.16 -6.77
CA ALA A 48 0.86 27.43 -7.04
C ALA A 48 0.55 27.50 -8.55
N ILE A 49 1.41 28.15 -9.33
CA ILE A 49 1.27 28.24 -10.79
C ILE A 49 1.39 26.85 -11.42
N SER A 50 2.35 26.04 -11.01
CA SER A 50 2.51 24.66 -11.49
C SER A 50 1.30 23.79 -11.17
N VAL A 51 0.76 23.89 -9.96
CA VAL A 51 -0.46 23.16 -9.56
C VAL A 51 -1.66 23.59 -10.42
N LEU A 52 -1.90 24.89 -10.57
CA LEU A 52 -3.05 25.40 -11.32
C LEU A 52 -2.94 25.11 -12.82
N SER A 53 -1.77 25.37 -13.41
CA SER A 53 -1.52 25.07 -14.83
C SER A 53 -1.64 23.58 -15.13
N GLY A 54 -1.15 22.70 -14.24
CA GLY A 54 -1.34 21.26 -14.35
C GLY A 54 -2.81 20.86 -14.30
N ALA A 55 -3.59 21.44 -13.38
CA ALA A 55 -5.02 21.17 -13.26
C ALA A 55 -5.82 21.62 -14.50
N VAL A 56 -5.56 22.82 -15.02
CA VAL A 56 -6.16 23.32 -16.25
C VAL A 56 -5.78 22.44 -17.44
N SER A 57 -4.53 21.96 -17.49
CA SER A 57 -4.08 21.07 -18.55
C SER A 57 -4.86 19.76 -18.57
N VAL A 58 -5.10 19.15 -17.40
CA VAL A 58 -5.90 17.92 -17.30
C VAL A 58 -7.34 18.17 -17.70
N LEU A 59 -7.97 19.26 -17.26
CA LEU A 59 -9.31 19.64 -17.73
C LEU A 59 -9.38 19.68 -19.27
N MET A 60 -8.39 20.31 -19.91
CA MET A 60 -8.36 20.45 -21.36
C MET A 60 -8.13 19.12 -22.09
N LEU A 61 -7.40 18.18 -21.49
CA LEU A 61 -7.28 16.81 -22.03
C LEU A 61 -8.64 16.09 -22.09
N PHE A 62 -9.55 16.39 -21.17
CA PHE A 62 -10.90 15.81 -21.13
C PHE A 62 -11.92 16.62 -21.95
N LEU A 63 -11.57 17.78 -22.48
CA LEU A 63 -12.48 18.62 -23.26
C LEU A 63 -13.15 17.89 -24.45
N PRO A 64 -12.43 17.10 -25.28
CA PRO A 64 -13.06 16.36 -26.37
C PRO A 64 -14.13 15.38 -25.87
N LEU A 65 -13.87 14.74 -24.73
CA LEU A 65 -14.78 13.79 -24.08
C LEU A 65 -16.02 14.49 -23.50
N MET A 66 -15.86 15.71 -22.98
CA MET A 66 -16.98 16.55 -22.53
C MET A 66 -17.90 16.92 -23.69
N VAL A 67 -17.32 17.25 -24.85
CA VAL A 67 -18.07 17.65 -26.07
C VAL A 67 -18.80 16.46 -26.70
N LEU A 68 -18.19 15.27 -26.65
CA LEU A 68 -18.80 14.02 -27.14
C LEU A 68 -19.93 13.50 -26.24
N SER A 69 -20.10 14.06 -25.05
CA SER A 69 -21.11 13.58 -24.12
C SER A 69 -22.53 14.03 -24.51
N ASN A 70 -23.48 13.11 -24.43
CA ASN A 70 -24.87 13.35 -24.82
C ASN A 70 -25.68 14.18 -23.80
N SER A 71 -25.10 14.54 -22.64
CA SER A 71 -25.78 15.24 -21.55
C SER A 71 -24.88 16.28 -20.89
N VAL A 72 -25.44 17.46 -20.62
CA VAL A 72 -24.74 18.55 -19.91
C VAL A 72 -24.23 18.08 -18.53
N LEU A 73 -25.02 17.26 -17.83
CA LEU A 73 -24.63 16.74 -16.52
C LEU A 73 -23.35 15.89 -16.62
N HIS A 74 -23.26 15.03 -17.63
CA HIS A 74 -22.12 14.16 -17.83
C HIS A 74 -20.87 14.98 -18.22
N SER A 75 -21.02 15.97 -19.12
CA SER A 75 -19.94 16.90 -19.45
C SER A 75 -19.44 17.66 -18.23
N LEU A 76 -20.34 18.10 -17.34
CA LEU A 76 -19.98 18.78 -16.09
C LEU A 76 -19.23 17.86 -15.12
N LEU A 77 -19.69 16.61 -14.95
CA LEU A 77 -19.00 15.63 -14.10
C LEU A 77 -17.59 15.33 -14.61
N ILE A 78 -17.43 15.18 -15.93
CA ILE A 78 -16.12 14.94 -16.55
C ILE A 78 -15.21 16.17 -16.38
N GLY A 79 -15.71 17.38 -16.69
CA GLY A 79 -14.91 18.60 -16.61
C GLY A 79 -14.54 18.96 -15.17
N LEU A 80 -15.53 19.06 -14.29
CA LEU A 80 -15.30 19.40 -12.89
C LEU A 80 -14.50 18.31 -12.16
N GLY A 81 -14.82 17.04 -12.43
CA GLY A 81 -14.09 15.90 -11.89
C GLY A 81 -12.63 15.90 -12.30
N SER A 82 -12.32 16.06 -13.59
CA SER A 82 -10.94 16.08 -14.10
C SER A 82 -10.12 17.26 -13.56
N PHE A 83 -10.69 18.47 -13.55
CA PHE A 83 -10.02 19.67 -13.01
C PHE A 83 -9.73 19.52 -11.52
N LEU A 84 -10.76 19.22 -10.72
CA LEU A 84 -10.62 19.16 -9.25
C LEU A 84 -9.78 17.95 -8.81
N PHE A 85 -9.85 16.83 -9.52
CA PHE A 85 -8.95 15.70 -9.31
C PHE A 85 -7.49 16.12 -9.46
N ALA A 86 -7.14 16.72 -10.60
CA ALA A 86 -5.77 17.12 -10.87
C ALA A 86 -5.28 18.21 -9.89
N LEU A 87 -6.14 19.19 -9.58
CA LEU A 87 -5.84 20.24 -8.60
C LEU A 87 -5.51 19.67 -7.23
N MET A 88 -6.36 18.77 -6.71
CA MET A 88 -6.19 18.15 -5.41
C MET A 88 -5.00 17.17 -5.39
N LEU A 89 -4.79 16.40 -6.45
CA LEU A 89 -3.66 15.48 -6.56
C LEU A 89 -2.31 16.23 -6.58
N LEU A 90 -2.20 17.29 -7.37
CA LEU A 90 -0.96 18.08 -7.45
C LEU A 90 -0.70 18.83 -6.15
N THR A 91 -1.75 19.33 -5.49
CA THR A 91 -1.64 19.94 -4.15
C THR A 91 -1.22 18.90 -3.11
N PHE A 92 -1.75 17.69 -3.18
CA PHE A 92 -1.35 16.59 -2.32
C PHE A 92 0.14 16.27 -2.47
N ILE A 93 0.63 16.12 -3.71
CA ILE A 93 2.06 15.85 -3.97
C ILE A 93 2.93 16.98 -3.39
N ALA A 94 2.57 18.24 -3.67
CA ALA A 94 3.30 19.39 -3.17
C ALA A 94 3.34 19.43 -1.63
N ALA A 95 2.17 19.32 -0.99
CA ALA A 95 2.05 19.36 0.45
C ALA A 95 2.74 18.16 1.11
N PHE A 96 2.61 16.96 0.54
CA PHE A 96 3.25 15.74 1.03
C PHE A 96 4.78 15.86 1.01
N VAL A 97 5.38 16.30 -0.09
CA VAL A 97 6.84 16.46 -0.20
C VAL A 97 7.34 17.50 0.79
N LEU A 98 6.66 18.64 0.89
CA LEU A 98 6.99 19.67 1.87
C LEU A 98 6.91 19.11 3.29
N HIS A 99 5.82 18.39 3.62
CA HIS A 99 5.59 17.78 4.94
C HIS A 99 6.65 16.74 5.31
N TYR A 100 6.94 15.82 4.39
CA TYR A 100 7.76 14.64 4.64
C TYR A 100 9.25 14.95 4.78
N TYR A 101 9.80 15.84 3.94
CA TYR A 101 11.25 16.02 3.81
C TYR A 101 11.84 17.19 4.62
N LYS A 102 11.06 18.11 5.18
CA LYS A 102 11.63 19.36 5.74
C LYS A 102 11.14 19.83 7.11
N PHE A 103 10.17 19.17 7.72
CA PHE A 103 9.52 19.75 8.91
C PHE A 103 10.22 19.56 10.26
N ASN A 104 11.38 18.91 10.33
CA ASN A 104 12.20 18.94 11.55
C ASN A 104 12.88 20.30 11.82
N VAL A 105 12.89 21.21 10.84
CA VAL A 105 13.50 22.56 10.93
C VAL A 105 12.45 23.68 11.11
N LEU A 106 11.16 23.35 11.00
CA LEU A 106 10.07 24.32 10.94
C LEU A 106 9.49 24.66 12.34
N GLN A 107 9.02 25.91 12.48
CA GLN A 107 8.17 26.30 13.60
C GLN A 107 6.92 25.40 13.66
N ARG A 108 6.51 24.99 14.87
CA ARG A 108 5.45 23.98 15.09
C ARG A 108 4.12 24.24 14.37
N GLU A 109 3.79 25.51 14.09
CA GLU A 109 2.50 25.91 13.50
C GLU A 109 2.33 25.41 12.06
N TRP A 110 3.34 25.60 11.21
CA TRP A 110 3.32 25.21 9.80
C TRP A 110 3.32 23.68 9.60
N ILE A 111 3.84 22.92 10.58
CA ILE A 111 3.80 21.43 10.58
C ILE A 111 2.34 20.96 10.59
N LYS A 112 1.51 21.61 11.42
CA LYS A 112 0.12 21.22 11.61
C LYS A 112 -0.70 21.52 10.36
N GLU A 113 -0.53 22.71 9.79
CA GLU A 113 -1.25 23.13 8.59
C GLU A 113 -0.88 22.28 7.38
N SER A 114 0.42 22.04 7.13
CA SER A 114 0.86 21.18 6.03
C SER A 114 0.28 19.77 6.12
N LYS A 115 0.27 19.17 7.32
CA LYS A 115 -0.34 17.85 7.56
C LYS A 115 -1.84 17.84 7.23
N ILE A 116 -2.56 18.86 7.66
CA ILE A 116 -4.00 19.00 7.40
C ILE A 116 -4.24 19.11 5.89
N VAL A 117 -3.50 19.97 5.20
CA VAL A 117 -3.60 20.14 3.75
C VAL A 117 -3.32 18.82 3.04
N THR A 118 -2.22 18.14 3.35
CA THR A 118 -1.88 16.83 2.76
C THR A 118 -3.02 15.82 2.90
N ILE A 119 -3.60 15.69 4.09
CA ILE A 119 -4.69 14.73 4.31
C ILE A 119 -5.93 15.12 3.51
N ILE A 120 -6.36 16.38 3.59
CA ILE A 120 -7.57 16.87 2.92
C ILE A 120 -7.43 16.75 1.40
N SER A 121 -6.32 17.22 0.82
CA SER A 121 -6.10 17.16 -0.62
C SER A 121 -5.99 15.71 -1.11
N GLY A 122 -5.39 14.81 -0.32
CA GLY A 122 -5.35 13.38 -0.62
C GLY A 122 -6.75 12.77 -0.70
N VAL A 123 -7.59 12.99 0.31
CA VAL A 123 -8.99 12.50 0.33
C VAL A 123 -9.80 13.09 -0.82
N LEU A 124 -9.73 14.40 -1.01
CA LEU A 124 -10.48 15.08 -2.07
C LEU A 124 -10.04 14.63 -3.47
N SER A 125 -8.75 14.32 -3.67
CA SER A 125 -8.30 13.76 -4.95
C SER A 125 -9.01 12.45 -5.29
N ILE A 126 -9.19 11.55 -4.33
CA ILE A 126 -9.90 10.28 -4.55
C ILE A 126 -11.39 10.54 -4.84
N VAL A 127 -12.01 11.46 -4.09
CA VAL A 127 -13.43 11.83 -4.32
C VAL A 127 -13.62 12.38 -5.73
N PHE A 128 -12.79 13.31 -6.18
CA PHE A 128 -12.92 13.89 -7.52
C PHE A 128 -12.51 12.92 -8.63
N LEU A 129 -11.62 11.96 -8.35
CA LEU A 129 -11.38 10.84 -9.26
C LEU A 129 -12.66 10.01 -9.46
N PHE A 130 -13.42 9.74 -8.40
CA PHE A 130 -14.69 9.01 -8.53
C PHE A 130 -15.74 9.82 -9.29
N VAL A 131 -15.82 11.14 -9.06
CA VAL A 131 -16.69 12.03 -9.83
C VAL A 131 -16.34 11.98 -11.32
N LEU A 132 -15.05 12.02 -11.66
CA LEU A 132 -14.59 11.89 -13.05
C LEU A 132 -14.98 10.53 -13.65
N LEU A 133 -14.69 9.43 -12.96
CA LEU A 133 -15.01 8.08 -13.43
C LEU A 133 -16.53 7.88 -13.59
N GLU A 134 -17.33 8.45 -12.70
CA GLU A 134 -18.78 8.44 -12.79
C GLU A 134 -19.26 9.20 -14.03
N GLY A 135 -18.75 10.41 -14.27
CA GLY A 135 -19.07 11.20 -15.46
C GLY A 135 -18.74 10.46 -16.76
N LEU A 136 -17.55 9.84 -16.83
CA LEU A 136 -17.12 9.04 -17.98
C LEU A 136 -17.97 7.78 -18.18
N THR A 137 -18.44 7.18 -17.09
CA THR A 137 -19.30 5.99 -17.12
C THR A 137 -20.70 6.33 -17.60
N LEU A 138 -21.31 7.38 -17.05
CA LEU A 138 -22.65 7.83 -17.43
C LEU A 138 -22.69 8.38 -18.86
N ALA A 139 -21.57 8.93 -19.35
CA ALA A 139 -21.40 9.33 -20.75
C ALA A 139 -21.20 8.16 -21.72
N GLU A 140 -21.16 6.90 -21.25
CA GLU A 140 -20.87 5.70 -22.05
C GLU A 140 -19.50 5.73 -22.77
N ILE A 141 -18.58 6.55 -22.26
CA ILE A 141 -17.21 6.67 -22.80
C ILE A 141 -16.36 5.49 -22.34
N ILE A 142 -16.51 5.08 -21.08
CA ILE A 142 -15.87 3.89 -20.54
C ILE A 142 -16.72 2.66 -20.87
N LYS A 143 -16.08 1.65 -21.46
CA LYS A 143 -16.68 0.33 -21.72
C LYS A 143 -16.34 -0.64 -20.60
N PHE A 144 -17.29 -1.52 -20.30
CA PHE A 144 -17.16 -2.57 -19.30
C PHE A 144 -17.18 -3.95 -19.99
N PRO A 145 -16.41 -4.94 -19.50
CA PRO A 145 -15.51 -4.85 -18.35
C PRO A 145 -14.30 -3.96 -18.64
N LEU A 146 -13.79 -3.31 -17.58
CA LEU A 146 -12.59 -2.49 -17.65
C LEU A 146 -11.39 -3.34 -18.12
N PRO A 147 -10.42 -2.72 -18.82
CA PRO A 147 -9.21 -3.41 -19.22
C PRO A 147 -8.44 -3.93 -18.00
N ARG A 148 -7.94 -5.18 -18.06
CA ARG A 148 -7.16 -5.79 -16.97
C ARG A 148 -5.76 -5.20 -16.82
N GLY A 149 -5.29 -4.47 -17.82
CA GLY A 149 -3.95 -3.89 -17.84
C GLY A 149 -3.72 -3.01 -19.06
N ILE A 150 -2.49 -2.51 -19.17
CA ILE A 150 -2.02 -1.67 -20.26
C ILE A 150 -1.29 -2.55 -21.28
N PRO A 151 -1.78 -2.65 -22.54
CA PRO A 151 -1.10 -3.44 -23.56
C PRO A 151 0.19 -2.76 -24.02
N PHE A 152 1.27 -3.53 -24.17
CA PHE A 152 2.52 -3.12 -24.80
C PHE A 152 2.70 -3.93 -26.09
N GLY A 153 2.00 -3.51 -27.16
CA GLY A 153 1.89 -4.31 -28.40
C GLY A 153 0.99 -5.54 -28.21
N ASP A 154 1.30 -6.63 -28.90
CA ASP A 154 0.54 -7.89 -28.81
C ASP A 154 0.79 -8.65 -27.50
N SER A 155 1.97 -8.47 -26.89
CA SER A 155 2.38 -8.98 -25.58
C SER A 155 3.75 -8.36 -25.22
N PRO A 156 4.02 -7.92 -23.96
CA PRO A 156 3.28 -8.20 -22.72
C PRO A 156 2.19 -7.18 -22.37
N VAL A 157 1.23 -7.59 -21.54
CA VAL A 157 0.26 -6.70 -20.89
C VAL A 157 0.73 -6.41 -19.46
N ILE A 158 0.87 -5.13 -19.11
CA ILE A 158 1.14 -4.73 -17.73
C ILE A 158 -0.19 -4.74 -16.97
N ALA A 159 -0.41 -5.77 -16.16
CA ALA A 159 -1.64 -5.92 -15.38
C ALA A 159 -1.78 -4.79 -14.35
N PHE A 160 -2.97 -4.18 -14.27
CA PHE A 160 -3.26 -3.20 -13.21
C PHE A 160 -3.12 -3.81 -11.82
N TYR A 161 -3.43 -5.09 -11.69
CA TYR A 161 -3.19 -5.85 -10.45
C TYR A 161 -1.76 -5.71 -9.93
N ALA A 162 -0.76 -5.86 -10.81
CA ALA A 162 0.65 -5.71 -10.45
C ALA A 162 0.99 -4.27 -10.06
N ILE A 163 0.42 -3.28 -10.77
CA ILE A 163 0.60 -1.86 -10.45
C ILE A 163 0.07 -1.56 -9.05
N PHE A 164 -1.17 -1.96 -8.73
CA PHE A 164 -1.75 -1.72 -7.40
C PHE A 164 -0.97 -2.39 -6.26
N ILE A 165 -0.51 -3.64 -6.46
CA ILE A 165 0.31 -4.33 -5.45
C ILE A 165 1.63 -3.60 -5.24
N LEU A 166 2.34 -3.23 -6.31
CA LEU A 166 3.62 -2.55 -6.19
C LEU A 166 3.47 -1.16 -5.57
N THR A 167 2.45 -0.40 -5.97
CA THR A 167 2.12 0.89 -5.35
C THR A 167 1.82 0.72 -3.86
N GLY A 168 1.05 -0.31 -3.49
CA GLY A 168 0.79 -0.65 -2.10
C GLY A 168 2.08 -0.94 -1.32
N ALA A 169 2.99 -1.75 -1.89
CA ALA A 169 4.28 -2.08 -1.29
C ALA A 169 5.18 -0.86 -1.08
N LEU A 170 5.26 0.02 -2.09
CA LEU A 170 6.05 1.26 -2.00
C LEU A 170 5.45 2.25 -1.00
N LEU A 171 4.11 2.36 -0.95
CA LEU A 171 3.45 3.22 0.03
C LEU A 171 3.72 2.77 1.46
N VAL A 172 3.61 1.48 1.74
CA VAL A 172 3.88 0.97 3.11
C VAL A 172 5.36 1.09 3.47
N LEU A 173 6.27 0.96 2.50
CA LEU A 173 7.68 1.24 2.70
C LEU A 173 7.88 2.70 3.13
N ALA A 174 7.27 3.65 2.43
CA ALA A 174 7.36 5.07 2.77
C ALA A 174 6.75 5.40 4.15
N ILE A 175 5.56 4.86 4.46
CA ILE A 175 4.90 5.05 5.76
C ILE A 175 5.78 4.49 6.89
N THR A 176 6.30 3.29 6.71
CA THR A 176 7.09 2.61 7.75
C THR A 176 8.47 3.26 7.90
N ASP A 177 9.10 3.71 6.81
CA ASP A 177 10.43 4.35 6.85
C ASP A 177 10.37 5.68 7.60
N HIS A 178 9.29 6.43 7.45
CA HIS A 178 9.03 7.64 8.23
C HIS A 178 8.94 7.38 9.74
N GLU A 179 8.29 6.28 10.15
CA GLU A 179 8.21 5.89 11.56
C GLU A 179 9.57 5.43 12.10
N PHE A 180 10.39 4.78 11.27
CA PHE A 180 11.77 4.47 11.61
C PHE A 180 12.63 5.72 11.73
N TYR A 181 12.45 6.70 10.85
CA TYR A 181 13.11 7.99 10.94
C TYR A 181 12.80 8.70 12.26
N LYS A 182 11.54 8.71 12.71
CA LYS A 182 11.16 9.28 14.02
C LYS A 182 11.89 8.63 15.20
N LYS A 183 12.20 7.33 15.13
CA LYS A 183 12.89 6.61 16.20
C LYS A 183 14.41 6.67 16.10
N TYR A 184 14.96 6.60 14.89
CA TYR A 184 16.40 6.41 14.66
C TYR A 184 17.09 7.59 13.98
N GLY A 185 16.36 8.64 13.60
CA GLY A 185 16.89 9.87 12.99
C GLY A 185 17.45 9.72 11.58
N ARG A 186 17.21 8.59 10.90
CA ARG A 186 17.70 8.34 9.53
C ARG A 186 16.73 7.52 8.69
N HIS A 187 16.65 7.88 7.40
CA HIS A 187 15.92 7.15 6.36
C HIS A 187 16.78 6.01 5.78
N GLY A 188 16.15 5.10 5.03
CA GLY A 188 16.85 4.06 4.25
C GLY A 188 17.16 2.77 5.04
N ILE A 189 16.74 2.68 6.31
CA ILE A 189 16.86 1.44 7.10
C ILE A 189 16.03 0.34 6.43
N LEU A 190 14.80 0.68 6.03
CA LEU A 190 13.87 -0.28 5.46
C LEU A 190 14.11 -0.55 3.99
N GLU A 191 14.75 0.35 3.25
CA GLU A 191 15.21 0.07 1.88
C GLU A 191 16.14 -1.15 1.86
N ASN A 192 17.06 -1.22 2.83
CA ASN A 192 17.94 -2.39 2.98
C ASN A 192 17.16 -3.68 3.28
N VAL A 193 16.07 -3.58 4.05
CA VAL A 193 15.18 -4.73 4.29
C VAL A 193 14.47 -5.11 3.00
N PHE A 194 13.93 -4.13 2.27
CA PHE A 194 13.22 -4.32 1.00
C PHE A 194 14.11 -5.01 -0.05
N TYR A 195 15.37 -4.60 -0.19
CA TYR A 195 16.32 -5.21 -1.12
C TYR A 195 16.62 -6.69 -0.84
N VAL A 196 16.44 -7.16 0.40
CA VAL A 196 16.61 -8.58 0.74
C VAL A 196 15.27 -9.32 0.71
N ALA A 197 14.23 -8.73 1.30
CA ALA A 197 12.93 -9.39 1.47
C ALA A 197 12.12 -9.47 0.17
N PHE A 198 12.18 -8.45 -0.70
CA PHE A 198 11.40 -8.43 -1.94
C PHE A 198 11.88 -9.49 -2.95
N PRO A 199 13.19 -9.62 -3.27
CA PRO A 199 13.68 -10.70 -4.11
C PRO A 199 13.46 -12.09 -3.49
N ALA A 200 13.69 -12.23 -2.17
CA ALA A 200 13.41 -13.48 -1.47
C ALA A 200 11.92 -13.88 -1.58
N GLY A 201 11.01 -12.91 -1.52
CA GLY A 201 9.58 -13.13 -1.73
C GLY A 201 9.26 -13.59 -3.15
N ILE A 202 9.85 -13.00 -4.19
CA ILE A 202 9.64 -13.45 -5.57
C ILE A 202 10.13 -14.90 -5.73
N ILE A 203 11.33 -15.20 -5.22
CA ILE A 203 11.92 -16.56 -5.27
C ILE A 203 11.02 -17.54 -4.53
N GLY A 204 10.60 -17.22 -3.30
CA GLY A 204 9.74 -18.07 -2.49
C GLY A 204 8.37 -18.30 -3.15
N ALA A 205 7.79 -17.28 -3.76
CA ALA A 205 6.52 -17.40 -4.47
C ALA A 205 6.61 -18.34 -5.67
N ARG A 206 7.74 -18.31 -6.39
CA ARG A 206 7.96 -19.23 -7.51
C ARG A 206 8.21 -20.65 -7.03
N ILE A 207 9.08 -20.84 -6.03
CA ILE A 207 9.34 -22.17 -5.44
C ILE A 207 8.04 -22.81 -4.96
N TRP A 208 7.22 -22.07 -4.23
CA TRP A 208 5.97 -22.59 -3.69
C TRP A 208 4.96 -22.96 -4.78
N TYR A 209 4.89 -22.17 -5.86
CA TYR A 209 4.07 -22.50 -7.03
C TYR A 209 4.55 -23.79 -7.71
N VAL A 210 5.85 -23.88 -7.98
CA VAL A 210 6.46 -25.04 -8.65
C VAL A 210 6.26 -26.32 -7.84
N ILE A 211 6.39 -26.27 -6.52
CA ILE A 211 6.13 -27.42 -5.64
C ILE A 211 4.67 -27.83 -5.71
N GLY A 212 3.74 -26.87 -5.67
CA GLY A 212 2.30 -27.14 -5.71
C GLY A 212 1.84 -27.75 -7.04
N GLU A 213 2.41 -27.27 -8.14
CA GLU A 213 2.05 -27.68 -9.50
C GLU A 213 2.96 -28.79 -10.06
N TRP A 214 3.92 -29.30 -9.27
CA TRP A 214 4.92 -30.27 -9.74
C TRP A 214 4.32 -31.51 -10.42
N ASN A 215 3.20 -32.00 -9.86
CA ASN A 215 2.49 -33.17 -10.36
C ASN A 215 1.34 -32.82 -11.33
N ASN A 216 1.11 -31.53 -11.61
CA ASN A 216 0.12 -31.12 -12.60
C ASN A 216 0.70 -31.34 -14.01
N PRO A 217 0.10 -32.23 -14.84
CA PRO A 217 0.59 -32.48 -16.20
C PRO A 217 0.60 -31.23 -17.07
N GLU A 218 -0.28 -30.26 -16.81
CA GLU A 218 -0.37 -29.00 -17.56
C GLU A 218 0.74 -28.00 -17.21
N SER A 219 1.48 -28.24 -16.13
CA SER A 219 2.52 -27.31 -15.65
C SER A 219 3.82 -27.37 -16.45
N GLY A 220 4.08 -28.46 -17.17
CA GLY A 220 5.31 -28.66 -17.95
C GLY A 220 6.61 -28.76 -17.15
N PHE A 221 6.57 -28.70 -15.80
CA PHE A 221 7.79 -28.69 -14.97
C PHE A 221 8.56 -30.01 -15.04
N ALA A 222 7.85 -31.14 -15.08
CA ALA A 222 8.45 -32.46 -15.19
C ALA A 222 9.09 -32.71 -16.57
N GLU A 223 8.55 -32.08 -17.62
CA GLU A 223 9.01 -32.26 -19.00
C GLU A 223 10.18 -31.31 -19.34
N ASN A 224 10.13 -30.08 -18.85
CA ASN A 224 11.19 -29.09 -19.06
C ASN A 224 11.49 -28.30 -17.77
N PRO A 225 12.50 -28.69 -16.99
CA PRO A 225 12.87 -28.02 -15.74
C PRO A 225 13.23 -26.53 -15.89
N LEU A 226 13.58 -26.05 -17.09
CA LEU A 226 13.87 -24.62 -17.30
C LEU A 226 12.64 -23.73 -17.13
N THR A 227 11.43 -24.29 -17.29
CA THR A 227 10.16 -23.58 -17.06
C THR A 227 10.02 -23.10 -15.61
N ILE A 228 10.75 -23.69 -14.65
CA ILE A 228 10.83 -23.22 -13.26
C ILE A 228 11.26 -21.75 -13.17
N PHE A 229 12.11 -21.28 -14.09
CA PHE A 229 12.59 -19.89 -14.10
C PHE A 229 11.69 -18.92 -14.88
N ALA A 230 10.67 -19.44 -15.58
CA ALA A 230 9.76 -18.65 -16.40
C ALA A 230 8.71 -17.90 -15.57
N ILE A 231 9.17 -16.93 -14.77
CA ILE A 231 8.32 -16.10 -13.89
C ILE A 231 7.39 -15.15 -14.67
N ARG A 232 7.67 -14.93 -15.95
CA ARG A 232 6.89 -14.04 -16.83
C ARG A 232 5.58 -14.67 -17.28
N ASP A 233 5.51 -16.00 -17.27
CA ASP A 233 4.34 -16.77 -17.72
C ASP A 233 3.28 -16.87 -16.60
N GLY A 234 3.50 -16.18 -15.48
CA GLY A 234 2.69 -16.27 -14.28
C GLY A 234 3.22 -17.34 -13.32
N GLY A 235 2.34 -17.84 -12.44
CA GLY A 235 2.69 -18.90 -11.50
C GLY A 235 3.56 -18.43 -10.33
N LEU A 236 3.01 -17.53 -9.52
CA LEU A 236 3.60 -17.08 -8.27
C LEU A 236 2.59 -17.29 -7.14
N ALA A 237 2.94 -18.14 -6.18
CA ALA A 237 2.08 -18.42 -5.04
C ALA A 237 2.39 -17.46 -3.88
N ILE A 238 1.41 -16.64 -3.50
CA ILE A 238 1.58 -15.60 -2.47
C ILE A 238 2.06 -16.15 -1.12
N MET A 239 1.69 -17.39 -0.77
CA MET A 239 2.10 -18.03 0.48
C MET A 239 3.62 -18.20 0.56
N GLY A 240 4.24 -18.66 -0.53
CA GLY A 240 5.69 -18.78 -0.63
C GLY A 240 6.39 -17.43 -0.56
N GLY A 241 5.82 -16.42 -1.21
CA GLY A 241 6.41 -15.09 -1.20
C GLY A 241 6.34 -14.42 0.17
N ALA A 242 5.21 -14.54 0.86
CA ALA A 242 5.07 -14.08 2.23
C ALA A 242 6.06 -14.80 3.16
N LEU A 243 6.15 -16.13 3.07
CA LEU A 243 7.04 -16.92 3.93
C LEU A 243 8.51 -16.53 3.77
N PHE A 244 9.03 -16.53 2.55
CA PHE A 244 10.45 -16.23 2.29
C PHE A 244 10.77 -14.76 2.55
N GLY A 245 9.85 -13.84 2.22
CA GLY A 245 9.99 -12.43 2.55
C GLY A 245 10.05 -12.17 4.06
N ILE A 246 9.18 -12.82 4.84
CA ILE A 246 9.20 -12.74 6.31
C ILE A 246 10.50 -13.32 6.86
N ILE A 247 10.93 -14.50 6.40
CA ILE A 247 12.19 -15.12 6.85
C ILE A 247 13.37 -14.18 6.60
N ALA A 248 13.47 -13.62 5.40
CA ALA A 248 14.52 -12.68 5.03
C ALA A 248 14.50 -11.41 5.89
N GLY A 249 13.32 -10.81 6.11
CA GLY A 249 13.16 -9.63 6.95
C GLY A 249 13.50 -9.89 8.42
N VAL A 250 13.01 -10.99 8.99
CA VAL A 250 13.34 -11.42 10.36
C VAL A 250 14.83 -11.68 10.49
N TRP A 251 15.44 -12.39 9.53
CA TRP A 251 16.89 -12.62 9.50
C TRP A 251 17.67 -11.30 9.51
N PHE A 252 17.27 -10.31 8.71
CA PHE A 252 17.91 -9.00 8.69
C PHE A 252 17.85 -8.31 10.06
N PHE A 253 16.67 -8.26 10.69
CA PHE A 253 16.51 -7.62 12.00
C PHE A 253 17.21 -8.40 13.12
N VAL A 254 17.24 -9.73 13.04
CA VAL A 254 18.02 -10.56 13.97
C VAL A 254 19.52 -10.30 13.82
N LYS A 255 20.04 -10.15 12.59
CA LYS A 255 21.46 -9.81 12.35
C LYS A 255 21.79 -8.38 12.76
N ARG A 256 20.86 -7.45 12.59
CA ARG A 256 21.01 -6.02 12.93
C ARG A 256 20.42 -5.66 14.30
N ARG A 257 20.14 -6.66 15.16
CA ARG A 257 19.53 -6.48 16.49
C ARG A 257 20.28 -5.57 17.45
N LYS A 258 21.57 -5.31 17.21
CA LYS A 258 22.37 -4.34 17.98
C LYS A 258 22.02 -2.89 17.61
N ALA A 259 21.55 -2.65 16.39
CA ALA A 259 21.20 -1.34 15.87
C ALA A 259 19.69 -1.08 15.90
N TYR A 260 18.87 -2.12 15.76
CA TYR A 260 17.42 -1.99 15.60
C TYR A 260 16.64 -2.95 16.51
N ASP A 261 15.59 -2.40 17.12
CA ASP A 261 14.63 -3.13 17.91
C ASP A 261 13.64 -3.88 17.01
N ILE A 262 13.70 -5.22 17.06
CA ILE A 262 12.86 -6.12 16.27
C ILE A 262 11.38 -6.07 16.66
N GLY A 263 11.06 -5.83 17.93
CA GLY A 263 9.68 -5.74 18.40
C GLY A 263 9.02 -4.47 17.88
N PHE A 264 9.74 -3.36 17.93
CA PHE A 264 9.34 -2.13 17.24
C PHE A 264 9.22 -2.33 15.73
N ALA A 265 10.18 -2.99 15.10
CA ALA A 265 10.13 -3.22 13.66
C ALA A 265 8.86 -3.99 13.27
N ALA A 266 8.57 -5.08 13.97
CA ALA A 266 7.36 -5.88 13.76
C ALA A 266 6.09 -5.04 13.95
N ASP A 267 6.00 -4.29 15.05
CA ASP A 267 4.84 -3.47 15.39
C ASP A 267 4.55 -2.33 14.40
N ILE A 268 5.56 -1.86 13.66
CA ILE A 268 5.39 -0.79 12.66
C ILE A 268 5.19 -1.37 11.26
N ILE A 269 5.93 -2.44 10.89
CA ILE A 269 5.89 -3.03 9.54
C ILE A 269 4.64 -3.88 9.33
N ILE A 270 4.25 -4.71 10.30
CA ILE A 270 3.19 -5.72 10.06
C ILE A 270 1.82 -5.07 9.89
N PRO A 271 1.38 -4.09 10.72
CA PRO A 271 0.08 -3.46 10.53
C PRO A 271 -0.06 -2.72 9.19
N THR A 272 1.04 -2.17 8.65
CA THR A 272 0.98 -1.44 7.37
C THR A 272 0.66 -2.36 6.20
N ILE A 273 0.85 -3.68 6.33
CA ILE A 273 0.41 -4.68 5.32
C ILE A 273 -1.07 -4.51 4.98
N LEU A 274 -1.92 -4.12 5.93
CA LEU A 274 -3.35 -3.85 5.67
C LEU A 274 -3.54 -2.70 4.67
N VAL A 275 -2.70 -1.66 4.72
CA VAL A 275 -2.75 -0.56 3.75
C VAL A 275 -2.38 -1.06 2.36
N ALA A 276 -1.32 -1.87 2.24
CA ALA A 276 -0.95 -2.49 0.95
C ALA A 276 -2.06 -3.42 0.43
N GLN A 277 -2.69 -4.21 1.30
CA GLN A 277 -3.82 -5.08 0.93
C GLN A 277 -5.02 -4.27 0.45
N ALA A 278 -5.35 -3.16 1.13
CA ALA A 278 -6.45 -2.29 0.73
C ALA A 278 -6.26 -1.72 -0.68
N ILE A 279 -5.03 -1.38 -1.06
CA ILE A 279 -4.70 -0.93 -2.41
C ILE A 279 -4.73 -2.11 -3.38
N GLY A 280 -4.14 -3.25 -3.01
CA GLY A 280 -4.12 -4.47 -3.84
C GLY A 280 -5.51 -4.98 -4.22
N ARG A 281 -6.53 -4.77 -3.38
CA ARG A 281 -7.94 -5.13 -3.71
C ARG A 281 -8.49 -4.42 -4.93
N TRP A 282 -8.04 -3.21 -5.23
CA TRP A 282 -8.42 -2.54 -6.47
C TRP A 282 -7.89 -3.28 -7.70
N GLY A 283 -6.80 -4.04 -7.58
CA GLY A 283 -6.39 -4.98 -8.63
C GLY A 283 -7.45 -6.07 -8.89
N ASN A 284 -8.06 -6.63 -7.84
CA ASN A 284 -9.11 -7.65 -7.99
C ASN A 284 -10.35 -7.09 -8.71
N PHE A 285 -10.64 -5.80 -8.51
CA PHE A 285 -11.72 -5.09 -9.22
C PHE A 285 -11.50 -5.03 -10.74
N PHE A 286 -10.27 -4.73 -11.19
CA PHE A 286 -9.93 -4.77 -12.62
C PHE A 286 -9.92 -6.18 -13.19
N ASN A 287 -9.49 -7.17 -12.40
CA ASN A 287 -9.49 -8.58 -12.81
C ASN A 287 -10.88 -9.25 -12.78
N GLN A 288 -11.86 -8.63 -12.10
CA GLN A 288 -13.16 -9.23 -11.78
C GLN A 288 -13.00 -10.58 -11.08
N GLU A 289 -12.24 -10.60 -9.99
CA GLU A 289 -11.98 -11.81 -9.19
C GLU A 289 -12.24 -11.58 -7.69
N VAL A 290 -12.41 -12.67 -6.93
CA VAL A 290 -12.56 -12.65 -5.46
C VAL A 290 -13.71 -11.73 -5.00
N TYR A 291 -14.82 -11.78 -5.72
CA TYR A 291 -16.05 -11.05 -5.38
C TYR A 291 -16.97 -11.85 -4.43
N GLY A 292 -17.95 -11.16 -3.84
CA GLY A 292 -18.94 -11.79 -2.97
C GLY A 292 -20.09 -12.42 -3.74
N GLY A 293 -21.07 -12.97 -3.01
CA GLY A 293 -22.26 -13.57 -3.59
C GLY A 293 -23.11 -12.60 -4.43
N VAL A 294 -24.16 -13.15 -5.05
CA VAL A 294 -25.11 -12.40 -5.89
C VAL A 294 -25.88 -11.36 -5.08
N ILE A 295 -26.01 -10.15 -5.63
CA ILE A 295 -26.91 -9.11 -5.14
C ILE A 295 -28.26 -9.27 -5.86
N THR A 296 -29.30 -9.65 -5.12
CA THR A 296 -30.66 -9.79 -5.67
C THR A 296 -31.34 -8.47 -5.98
N ASP A 297 -30.96 -7.40 -5.27
CA ASP A 297 -31.53 -6.06 -5.43
C ASP A 297 -30.43 -4.99 -5.41
N ILE A 298 -30.02 -4.56 -6.59
CA ILE A 298 -28.97 -3.55 -6.78
C ILE A 298 -29.41 -2.16 -6.30
N SER A 299 -30.72 -1.89 -6.19
CA SER A 299 -31.24 -0.60 -5.75
C SER A 299 -30.88 -0.29 -4.29
N LYS A 300 -30.70 -1.31 -3.46
CA LYS A 300 -30.21 -1.19 -2.08
C LYS A 300 -28.78 -0.66 -2.00
N TRP A 301 -28.02 -0.74 -3.09
CA TRP A 301 -26.66 -0.23 -3.23
C TRP A 301 -26.66 1.14 -3.93
N TRP A 302 -27.65 1.99 -3.63
CA TRP A 302 -27.79 3.33 -4.23
C TRP A 302 -26.56 4.21 -4.05
N PHE A 303 -25.84 4.07 -2.94
CA PHE A 303 -24.63 4.84 -2.62
C PHE A 303 -23.40 4.43 -3.45
N LEU A 304 -23.45 3.27 -4.12
CA LEU A 304 -22.33 2.77 -4.90
C LEU A 304 -22.29 3.49 -6.26
N PRO A 305 -21.14 4.08 -6.65
CA PRO A 305 -20.96 4.67 -7.98
C PRO A 305 -21.29 3.69 -9.11
N GLU A 306 -21.85 4.21 -10.19
CA GLU A 306 -22.24 3.45 -11.37
C GLU A 306 -21.05 2.75 -12.02
N PHE A 307 -19.86 3.38 -12.03
CA PHE A 307 -18.65 2.74 -12.56
C PHE A 307 -18.28 1.45 -11.79
N ILE A 308 -18.58 1.39 -10.49
CA ILE A 308 -18.37 0.18 -9.69
C ILE A 308 -19.49 -0.82 -9.97
N LYS A 309 -20.76 -0.39 -9.99
CA LYS A 309 -21.90 -1.27 -10.27
C LYS A 309 -21.73 -2.00 -11.61
N ARG A 310 -21.38 -1.27 -12.67
CA ARG A 310 -21.18 -1.83 -14.01
C ARG A 310 -19.99 -2.78 -14.10
N GLN A 311 -18.88 -2.46 -13.43
CA GLN A 311 -17.74 -3.38 -13.37
C GLN A 311 -18.03 -4.63 -12.53
N MET A 312 -18.91 -4.54 -11.54
CA MET A 312 -19.34 -5.66 -10.70
C MET A 312 -20.49 -6.47 -11.31
N PHE A 313 -20.95 -6.12 -12.51
CA PHE A 313 -21.85 -6.96 -13.30
C PHE A 313 -21.03 -8.05 -14.00
N ILE A 314 -20.99 -9.23 -13.39
CA ILE A 314 -20.10 -10.32 -13.76
C ILE A 314 -20.95 -11.55 -14.07
N LEU A 315 -20.76 -12.12 -15.26
CA LEU A 315 -21.48 -13.32 -15.72
C LEU A 315 -23.02 -13.17 -15.66
N GLY A 316 -23.54 -11.98 -15.97
CA GLY A 316 -24.99 -11.72 -16.02
C GLY A 316 -25.63 -11.36 -14.67
N GLU A 317 -24.87 -11.31 -13.59
CA GLU A 317 -25.38 -11.00 -12.25
C GLU A 317 -24.54 -9.91 -11.56
N TYR A 318 -25.19 -9.06 -10.75
CA TYR A 318 -24.49 -8.11 -9.91
C TYR A 318 -23.88 -8.85 -8.71
N ARG A 319 -22.56 -8.74 -8.53
CA ARG A 319 -21.83 -9.36 -7.42
C ARG A 319 -21.52 -8.33 -6.34
N GLN A 320 -21.44 -8.80 -5.09
CA GLN A 320 -21.06 -7.92 -3.98
C GLN A 320 -19.61 -7.40 -4.17
N PRO A 321 -19.38 -6.08 -4.04
CA PRO A 321 -18.07 -5.45 -4.27
C PRO A 321 -17.12 -5.71 -3.09
N PHE A 322 -16.70 -6.97 -2.93
CA PHE A 322 -15.79 -7.38 -1.87
C PHE A 322 -14.48 -6.62 -1.87
N PHE A 323 -13.98 -6.23 -3.05
CA PHE A 323 -12.79 -5.41 -3.14
C PHE A 323 -12.93 -4.13 -2.29
N LEU A 324 -14.09 -3.44 -2.37
CA LEU A 324 -14.32 -2.18 -1.66
C LEU A 324 -14.53 -2.42 -0.16
N ILE A 325 -15.28 -3.46 0.20
CA ILE A 325 -15.55 -3.82 1.59
C ILE A 325 -14.23 -4.24 2.28
N GLU A 326 -13.45 -5.12 1.66
CA GLU A 326 -12.15 -5.55 2.19
C GLU A 326 -11.13 -4.40 2.17
N SER A 327 -11.13 -3.51 1.18
CA SER A 327 -10.31 -2.29 1.22
C SER A 327 -10.63 -1.42 2.43
N ALA A 328 -11.93 -1.18 2.70
CA ALA A 328 -12.36 -0.40 3.84
C ALA A 328 -11.99 -1.06 5.17
N LEU A 329 -12.29 -2.36 5.34
CA LEU A 329 -11.96 -3.12 6.55
C LEU A 329 -10.45 -3.18 6.81
N ASN A 330 -9.63 -3.28 5.76
CA ASN A 330 -8.19 -3.26 5.90
C ASN A 330 -7.67 -1.88 6.34
N LEU A 331 -8.14 -0.79 5.70
CA LEU A 331 -7.78 0.56 6.14
C LEU A 331 -8.24 0.83 7.57
N THR A 332 -9.49 0.50 7.92
CA THR A 332 -10.02 0.61 9.28
C THR A 332 -9.16 -0.18 10.25
N GLY A 333 -8.78 -1.41 9.91
CA GLY A 333 -7.90 -2.24 10.73
C GLY A 333 -6.55 -1.60 10.98
N TYR A 334 -5.93 -1.03 9.95
CA TYR A 334 -4.68 -0.29 10.11
C TYR A 334 -4.84 0.86 11.11
N PHE A 335 -5.89 1.68 10.95
CA PHE A 335 -6.13 2.82 11.85
C PHE A 335 -6.44 2.36 13.29
N VAL A 336 -7.25 1.31 13.46
CA VAL A 336 -7.56 0.73 14.78
C VAL A 336 -6.31 0.19 15.46
N ILE A 337 -5.46 -0.54 14.74
CA ILE A 337 -4.22 -1.08 15.31
C ILE A 337 -3.25 0.06 15.61
N ARG A 338 -3.00 0.95 14.65
CA ARG A 338 -2.00 2.01 14.79
C ARG A 338 -2.36 3.01 15.88
N TYR A 339 -3.58 3.53 15.86
CA TYR A 339 -4.01 4.58 16.79
C TYR A 339 -4.71 4.03 18.02
N GLY A 340 -5.55 3.01 17.88
CA GLY A 340 -6.22 2.37 19.02
C GLY A 340 -5.23 1.60 19.90
N VAL A 341 -4.53 0.62 19.33
CA VAL A 341 -3.55 -0.19 20.10
C VAL A 341 -2.23 0.55 20.30
N GLY A 342 -1.67 1.12 19.23
CA GLY A 342 -0.35 1.76 19.27
C GLY A 342 -0.27 3.03 20.14
N GLU A 343 -1.26 3.92 19.99
CA GLU A 343 -1.30 5.20 20.72
C GLU A 343 -2.26 5.16 21.92
N GLY A 344 -3.48 4.66 21.76
CA GLY A 344 -4.50 4.60 22.81
C GLY A 344 -4.16 3.65 23.96
N LEU A 345 -3.61 2.47 23.63
CA LEU A 345 -3.17 1.47 24.63
C LEU A 345 -1.66 1.50 24.88
N LYS A 346 -0.99 2.61 24.56
CA LYS A 346 0.48 2.74 24.67
C LYS A 346 1.03 2.36 26.05
N LYS A 347 0.27 2.60 27.13
CA LYS A 347 0.67 2.26 28.51
C LYS A 347 0.68 0.75 28.78
N TYR A 348 -0.20 0.01 28.12
CA TYR A 348 -0.42 -1.41 28.39
C TYR A 348 0.25 -2.30 27.35
N ARG A 349 0.55 -1.78 26.15
CA ARG A 349 1.14 -2.58 25.08
C ARG A 349 2.58 -3.01 25.38
N LYS A 350 2.90 -4.24 25.00
CA LYS A 350 4.27 -4.75 24.87
C LYS A 350 4.71 -4.73 23.41
N PRO A 351 6.03 -4.76 23.12
CA PRO A 351 6.49 -4.94 21.76
C PRO A 351 5.92 -6.23 21.16
N PHE A 352 5.61 -6.22 19.86
CA PHE A 352 4.89 -7.26 19.10
C PHE A 352 3.35 -7.26 19.22
N ASP A 353 2.76 -6.50 20.14
CA ASP A 353 1.29 -6.51 20.30
C ASP A 353 0.56 -5.98 19.05
N MET A 354 1.10 -4.96 18.37
CA MET A 354 0.47 -4.46 17.14
C MET A 354 0.60 -5.47 15.99
N ALA A 355 1.76 -6.15 15.92
CA ALA A 355 1.96 -7.24 14.97
C ALA A 355 1.01 -8.42 15.21
N PHE A 356 0.78 -8.81 16.46
CA PHE A 356 -0.17 -9.89 16.77
C PHE A 356 -1.61 -9.45 16.59
N MET A 357 -1.93 -8.19 16.88
CA MET A 357 -3.26 -7.64 16.62
C MET A 357 -3.62 -7.64 15.13
N TYR A 358 -2.63 -7.50 14.23
CA TYR A 358 -2.86 -7.71 12.80
C TYR A 358 -3.35 -9.14 12.49
N ILE A 359 -2.79 -10.16 13.14
CA ILE A 359 -3.21 -11.56 12.95
C ILE A 359 -4.65 -11.75 13.44
N VAL A 360 -4.98 -11.17 14.59
CA VAL A 360 -6.36 -11.16 15.12
C VAL A 360 -7.32 -10.47 14.15
N TRP A 361 -6.97 -9.28 13.68
CA TRP A 361 -7.78 -8.51 12.74
C TRP A 361 -7.99 -9.28 11.43
N TYR A 362 -6.93 -9.85 10.87
CA TYR A 362 -6.99 -10.66 9.66
C TYR A 362 -7.91 -11.87 9.82
N GLY A 363 -7.75 -12.63 10.92
CA GLY A 363 -8.61 -13.76 11.24
C GLY A 363 -10.07 -13.37 11.39
N LEU A 364 -10.35 -12.27 12.10
CA LEU A 364 -11.70 -11.74 12.31
C LEU A 364 -12.37 -11.32 10.99
N VAL A 365 -11.68 -10.51 10.18
CA VAL A 365 -12.21 -10.05 8.88
C VAL A 365 -12.48 -11.26 7.98
N ARG A 366 -11.55 -12.21 7.91
CA ARG A 366 -11.74 -13.44 7.13
C ARG A 366 -12.94 -14.24 7.61
N PHE A 367 -13.09 -14.41 8.93
CA PHE A 367 -14.19 -15.16 9.51
C PHE A 367 -15.56 -14.56 9.14
N ILE A 368 -15.67 -13.23 9.10
CA ILE A 368 -16.91 -12.52 8.72
C ILE A 368 -17.15 -12.58 7.20
N MET A 369 -16.10 -12.41 6.40
CA MET A 369 -16.23 -12.25 4.95
C MET A 369 -16.32 -13.57 4.18
N GLU A 370 -15.72 -14.65 4.68
CA GLU A 370 -15.66 -15.94 3.98
C GLU A 370 -17.05 -16.56 3.71
N PRO A 371 -18.01 -16.55 4.66
CA PRO A 371 -19.35 -17.05 4.41
C PRO A 371 -20.16 -16.22 3.41
N LEU A 372 -19.74 -14.98 3.15
CA LEU A 372 -20.36 -14.06 2.19
C LEU A 372 -19.72 -14.15 0.80
N ARG A 373 -18.56 -14.81 0.68
CA ARG A 373 -17.81 -14.96 -0.57
C ARG A 373 -18.54 -15.89 -1.55
N ASP A 374 -18.38 -15.62 -2.84
CA ASP A 374 -18.88 -16.53 -3.87
C ASP A 374 -18.31 -17.96 -3.66
N PRO A 375 -19.15 -19.01 -3.72
CA PRO A 375 -18.72 -20.39 -3.53
C PRO A 375 -17.53 -20.82 -4.40
N MET A 376 -17.37 -20.26 -5.60
CA MET A 376 -16.26 -20.62 -6.51
C MET A 376 -14.88 -20.29 -5.95
N PHE A 377 -14.79 -19.32 -5.03
CA PHE A 377 -13.53 -18.87 -4.44
C PHE A 377 -13.29 -19.40 -3.03
N ARG A 378 -14.16 -20.30 -2.52
CA ARG A 378 -13.96 -20.94 -1.21
C ARG A 378 -13.05 -22.15 -1.35
N MET A 379 -12.11 -22.31 -0.43
CA MET A 379 -11.14 -23.39 -0.46
C MET A 379 -11.63 -24.63 0.30
N GLY A 380 -11.24 -25.82 -0.18
CA GLY A 380 -11.49 -27.12 0.45
C GLY A 380 -12.89 -27.70 0.21
N ALA A 381 -13.09 -28.96 0.64
CA ALA A 381 -14.36 -29.67 0.47
C ALA A 381 -15.51 -28.91 1.13
N GLY A 382 -16.47 -28.44 0.33
CA GLY A 382 -17.62 -27.64 0.79
C GLY A 382 -17.28 -26.22 1.26
N GLY A 383 -16.09 -25.70 0.96
CA GLY A 383 -15.71 -24.30 1.25
C GLY A 383 -15.41 -23.97 2.71
N LYS A 384 -15.40 -24.97 3.61
CA LYS A 384 -15.22 -24.77 5.05
C LYS A 384 -13.77 -24.60 5.50
N TRP A 385 -12.80 -24.97 4.67
CA TRP A 385 -11.38 -24.88 5.05
C TRP A 385 -10.93 -23.44 5.26
N SER A 386 -11.43 -22.50 4.46
CA SER A 386 -11.10 -21.09 4.62
C SER A 386 -11.73 -20.49 5.89
N GLU A 387 -12.91 -20.95 6.29
CA GLU A 387 -13.56 -20.58 7.57
C GLU A 387 -12.74 -21.08 8.78
N TYR A 388 -12.30 -22.34 8.76
CA TYR A 388 -11.45 -22.88 9.84
C TYR A 388 -10.10 -22.17 9.92
N ASN A 389 -9.47 -21.90 8.78
CA ASN A 389 -8.21 -21.14 8.75
C ASN A 389 -8.39 -19.74 9.36
N ALA A 390 -9.50 -19.06 9.05
CA ALA A 390 -9.80 -17.75 9.63
C ALA A 390 -9.90 -17.81 11.16
N LEU A 391 -10.60 -18.83 11.69
CA LEU A 391 -10.72 -19.06 13.12
C LEU A 391 -9.35 -19.37 13.77
N ILE A 392 -8.53 -20.19 13.10
CA ILE A 392 -7.17 -20.50 13.57
C ILE A 392 -6.34 -19.23 13.68
N PHE A 393 -6.33 -18.37 12.65
CA PHE A 393 -5.60 -17.09 12.72
C PHE A 393 -6.10 -16.22 13.87
N PHE A 394 -7.42 -16.14 14.07
CA PHE A 394 -7.99 -15.38 15.18
C PHE A 394 -7.50 -15.90 16.54
N VAL A 395 -7.66 -17.21 16.79
CA VAL A 395 -7.28 -17.85 18.06
C VAL A 395 -5.77 -17.75 18.30
N VAL A 396 -4.95 -18.02 17.29
CA VAL A 396 -3.49 -17.92 17.37
C VAL A 396 -3.06 -16.48 17.64
N GLY A 397 -3.67 -15.49 16.99
CA GLY A 397 -3.38 -14.09 17.24
C GLY A 397 -3.66 -13.68 18.70
N VAL A 398 -4.81 -14.09 19.23
CA VAL A 398 -5.17 -13.83 20.64
C VAL A 398 -4.21 -14.53 21.59
N ALA A 399 -3.90 -15.81 21.33
CA ALA A 399 -2.96 -16.58 22.13
C ALA A 399 -1.56 -15.93 22.13
N LEU A 400 -1.07 -15.44 20.99
CA LEU A 400 0.22 -14.76 20.90
C LEU A 400 0.26 -13.47 21.73
N ILE A 401 -0.82 -12.69 21.75
CA ILE A 401 -0.91 -11.50 22.63
C ILE A 401 -0.85 -11.92 24.10
N VAL A 402 -1.66 -12.89 24.51
CA VAL A 402 -1.68 -13.38 25.91
C VAL A 402 -0.31 -13.92 26.32
N LEU A 403 0.30 -14.76 25.50
CA LEU A 403 1.63 -15.33 25.76
C LEU A 403 2.72 -14.25 25.78
N ASN A 404 2.65 -13.24 24.92
CA ASN A 404 3.58 -12.11 24.96
C ASN A 404 3.49 -11.33 26.28
N HIS A 405 2.27 -11.19 26.81
CA HIS A 405 2.04 -10.55 28.11
C HIS A 405 2.54 -11.38 29.29
N ILE A 406 2.45 -12.72 29.22
CA ILE A 406 2.97 -13.63 30.25
C ILE A 406 4.50 -13.74 30.20
N PHE A 407 5.08 -14.01 29.02
CA PHE A 407 6.49 -14.41 28.88
C PHE A 407 7.43 -13.29 28.44
N ASP A 408 6.90 -12.18 27.92
CA ASP A 408 7.67 -11.06 27.37
C ASP A 408 8.68 -11.51 26.30
N PHE A 409 8.17 -11.76 25.10
CA PHE A 409 9.00 -12.24 23.98
C PHE A 409 10.11 -11.28 23.61
N HIS A 410 9.87 -9.97 23.79
CA HIS A 410 10.90 -8.96 23.57
C HIS A 410 12.09 -9.15 24.52
N LYS A 411 11.81 -9.38 25.81
CA LYS A 411 12.86 -9.71 26.78
C LYS A 411 13.58 -10.99 26.40
N LEU A 412 12.89 -12.06 25.98
CA LEU A 412 13.54 -13.31 25.56
C LEU A 412 14.50 -13.11 24.37
N LEU A 413 14.06 -12.34 23.36
CA LEU A 413 14.86 -12.07 22.16
C LEU A 413 16.07 -11.16 22.47
N THR A 414 15.96 -10.27 23.45
CA THR A 414 17.03 -9.34 23.86
C THR A 414 17.95 -9.90 24.96
N ARG A 415 17.48 -10.81 25.83
CA ARG A 415 18.17 -11.36 27.02
C ARG A 415 19.35 -12.29 26.75
N LYS A 416 19.57 -12.75 25.50
CA LYS A 416 20.84 -13.42 25.10
C LYS A 416 22.11 -12.59 25.36
N LYS A 417 21.98 -11.37 25.88
CA LYS A 417 23.05 -10.47 26.31
C LYS A 417 23.44 -10.57 27.80
N GLY A 418 22.66 -11.19 28.68
CA GLY A 418 22.92 -11.13 30.13
C GLY A 418 24.00 -12.09 30.66
N THR A 419 24.28 -13.19 29.97
CA THR A 419 25.17 -14.25 30.46
C THR A 419 26.52 -14.32 29.76
N ALA A 420 26.75 -13.52 28.70
CA ALA A 420 28.01 -13.54 27.95
C ALA A 420 28.97 -12.39 28.30
N GLU A 421 28.51 -11.32 28.96
CA GLU A 421 29.37 -10.18 29.35
C GLU A 421 29.83 -10.23 30.82
N VAL A 422 29.36 -11.19 31.63
CA VAL A 422 29.74 -11.29 33.06
C VAL A 422 30.94 -12.22 33.30
N VAL A 423 31.37 -13.01 32.31
CA VAL A 423 32.49 -13.97 32.48
C VAL A 423 33.84 -13.42 31.99
N SER A 424 33.89 -12.21 31.40
CA SER A 424 35.15 -11.65 30.87
C SER A 424 35.69 -10.45 31.65
N ASN A 425 35.03 -10.01 32.72
CA ASN A 425 35.47 -8.89 33.55
C ASN A 425 35.54 -9.31 35.03
N GLU A 426 36.34 -10.33 35.34
CA GLU A 426 36.98 -10.37 36.65
C GLU A 426 38.23 -9.49 36.57
N PRO A 427 38.38 -8.47 37.42
CA PRO A 427 39.61 -7.70 37.49
C PRO A 427 40.69 -8.59 38.08
N SER A 428 41.80 -8.77 37.35
CA SER A 428 43.02 -9.36 37.89
C SER A 428 43.49 -8.49 39.06
N GLU A 429 43.32 -9.01 40.27
CA GLU A 429 43.82 -8.41 41.49
C GLU A 429 45.34 -8.20 41.40
N SER A 430 45.73 -7.01 41.84
CA SER A 430 47.07 -6.57 42.15
C SER A 430 47.85 -7.57 43.01
N VAL A 431 49.01 -8.00 42.52
CA VAL A 431 50.09 -8.50 43.39
C VAL A 431 51.21 -7.47 43.35
N GLU A 432 51.09 -6.46 44.22
CA GLU A 432 52.27 -5.85 44.84
C GLU A 432 52.85 -6.89 45.81
N LYS A 433 54.10 -7.28 45.58
CA LYS A 433 54.95 -7.89 46.62
C LYS A 433 56.20 -7.02 46.76
N ASN A 434 56.28 -6.36 47.91
CA ASN A 434 57.51 -5.82 48.48
C ASN A 434 58.38 -6.95 49.06
N GLU A 435 59.68 -6.67 49.17
CA GLU A 435 60.74 -7.32 49.98
C GLU A 435 61.22 -8.70 49.44
N GLU A 436 62.51 -8.99 49.20
CA GLU A 436 63.81 -8.46 49.66
C GLU A 436 64.86 -8.38 48.52
#